data_AF-A0AAW0JWT3-F1
#
_entry.id   AF-A0AAW0JWT3-F1
#
_cell.length_a   1.000
_cell.length_b   1.000
_cell.length_c   1.000
_cell.angle_alpha   90.00
_cell.angle_beta   90.00
_cell.angle_gamma   90.00
#
_symmetry.space_group_name_H-M   'P 1'
#
loop_
_entity.id
_entity.type
_entity.pdbx_description
1 polymer ?
#
loop_
_entity_poly.entity_id
_entity_poly.type
_entity_poly.pdbx_seq_one_letter_code
_entity_poly.pdbx_strand_id
1 'polypeptide(L)'
;MFNGVFRCATYEFALDFKCTTLPQTTWYNQHEHPFTLCYTLEDDSGEYYYDICEEERDPKQWFYYCKDCNFPAHRDCILGENQMSSNTYNGHLLGIATN
;
A
#
# COMPACT_ATOMS: atom_id res chain seq x y z
N MET A 1 -17.43 15.96 12.25
CA MET A 1 -16.41 15.50 11.29
C MET A 1 -17.14 15.18 9.99
N PHE A 2 -16.89 15.92 8.92
CA PHE A 2 -17.64 15.78 7.66
C PHE A 2 -17.11 14.55 6.90
N ASN A 3 -17.87 13.45 6.86
CA ASN A 3 -17.59 12.32 5.98
C ASN A 3 -18.29 12.55 4.63
N GLY A 4 -17.63 13.27 3.74
CA GLY A 4 -18.09 13.46 2.35
C GLY A 4 -17.80 12.21 1.52
N VAL A 5 -18.74 11.85 0.63
CA VAL A 5 -18.64 10.69 -0.26
C VAL A 5 -18.93 11.13 -1.69
N PHE A 6 -18.06 10.77 -2.63
CA PHE A 6 -18.28 10.95 -4.06
C PHE A 6 -18.95 9.70 -4.61
N ARG A 7 -20.09 9.87 -5.27
CA ARG A 7 -20.83 8.77 -5.90
C ARG A 7 -20.77 8.95 -7.41
N CYS A 8 -20.46 7.87 -8.13
CA CYS A 8 -20.64 7.88 -9.56
C CYS A 8 -22.14 7.77 -9.87
N ALA A 9 -22.67 8.60 -10.77
CA ALA A 9 -24.08 8.51 -11.19
C ALA A 9 -24.31 7.32 -12.14
N THR A 10 -23.26 6.87 -12.82
CA THR A 10 -23.31 5.84 -13.86
C THR A 10 -22.96 4.45 -13.33
N TYR A 11 -22.19 4.37 -12.25
CA TYR A 11 -21.75 3.11 -11.65
C TYR A 11 -22.07 3.11 -10.15
N GLU A 12 -22.42 1.94 -9.60
CA GLU A 12 -22.72 1.77 -8.17
C GLU A 12 -21.46 1.73 -7.29
N PHE A 13 -20.52 2.66 -7.50
CA PHE A 13 -19.39 2.84 -6.60
C PHE A 13 -19.41 4.22 -5.94
N ALA A 14 -18.96 4.22 -4.69
CA ALA A 14 -18.86 5.40 -3.85
C ALA A 14 -17.45 5.44 -3.26
N LEU A 15 -16.81 6.61 -3.32
CA LEU A 15 -15.46 6.85 -2.78
C LEU A 15 -15.56 7.85 -1.64
N ASP A 16 -15.02 7.49 -0.48
CA ASP A 16 -14.87 8.43 0.62
C ASP A 16 -13.89 9.55 0.23
N PHE A 17 -14.12 10.76 0.76
CA PHE A 17 -13.27 11.93 0.48
C PHE A 17 -11.79 11.62 0.70
N LYS A 18 -11.46 10.90 1.79
CA LYS A 18 -10.09 10.45 2.10
C LYS A 18 -9.47 9.60 0.98
N CYS A 19 -10.27 8.75 0.33
CA CYS A 19 -9.81 7.94 -0.79
C CYS A 19 -9.62 8.76 -2.06
N THR A 20 -10.47 9.78 -2.27
CA THR A 20 -10.35 10.66 -3.45
C THR A 20 -9.18 11.64 -3.37
N THR A 21 -8.70 11.97 -2.17
CA THR A 21 -7.58 12.90 -1.96
C THR A 21 -6.21 12.23 -1.97
N LEU A 22 -6.15 10.92 -2.19
CA LEU A 22 -4.87 10.22 -2.23
C LEU A 22 -4.06 10.64 -3.45
N PRO A 23 -2.74 10.78 -3.31
CA PRO A 23 -1.88 10.97 -4.45
C PRO A 23 -1.92 9.72 -5.33
N GLN A 24 -2.09 9.90 -6.64
CA GLN A 24 -2.03 8.81 -7.61
C GLN A 24 -0.65 8.12 -7.62
N THR A 25 0.41 8.88 -7.33
CA THR A 25 1.79 8.41 -7.27
C THR A 25 2.48 9.04 -6.06
N THR A 26 3.28 8.25 -5.34
CA THR A 26 3.97 8.71 -4.13
C THR A 26 5.34 8.05 -3.97
N TRP A 27 6.19 8.65 -3.15
CA TRP A 27 7.53 8.15 -2.83
C TRP A 27 7.57 7.70 -1.37
N TYR A 28 8.21 6.57 -1.14
CA TYR A 28 8.50 6.07 0.19
C TYR A 28 10.00 6.10 0.42
N ASN A 29 10.45 6.77 1.48
CA ASN A 29 11.88 7.08 1.68
C ASN A 29 12.79 5.84 1.77
N GLN A 30 12.24 4.66 2.05
CA GLN A 30 12.98 3.40 2.13
C GLN A 30 12.89 2.59 0.82
N HIS A 31 12.39 3.18 -0.26
CA HIS A 31 12.20 2.52 -1.54
C HIS A 31 12.65 3.41 -2.70
N GLU A 32 13.33 2.82 -3.68
CA GLU A 32 14.00 3.56 -4.77
C GLU A 32 13.05 3.99 -5.89
N HIS A 33 11.94 3.28 -6.07
CA HIS A 33 10.97 3.56 -7.13
C HIS A 33 9.66 4.14 -6.57
N PRO A 34 8.94 4.94 -7.37
CA PRO A 34 7.64 5.46 -6.95
C PRO A 34 6.59 4.36 -6.91
N PHE A 35 5.62 4.56 -6.02
CA PHE A 35 4.44 3.73 -5.91
C PHE A 35 3.28 4.36 -6.66
N THR A 36 2.49 3.52 -7.33
CA THR A 36 1.23 3.92 -7.96
C THR A 36 0.06 3.39 -7.16
N LEU A 37 -0.97 4.23 -7.00
CA LEU A 37 -2.20 3.86 -6.32
C LEU A 37 -3.01 2.89 -7.21
N CYS A 38 -3.37 1.74 -6.66
CA CYS A 38 -4.07 0.65 -7.34
C CYS A 38 -5.30 0.19 -6.53
N TYR A 39 -6.33 -0.28 -7.22
CA TYR A 39 -7.54 -0.87 -6.61
C TYR A 39 -7.64 -2.37 -6.86
N THR A 40 -7.23 -2.83 -8.04
CA THR A 40 -7.18 -4.23 -8.43
C THR A 40 -5.78 -4.54 -8.94
N LEU A 41 -5.20 -5.68 -8.52
CA LEU A 41 -4.07 -6.26 -9.26
C LEU A 41 -4.69 -7.29 -10.20
N GLU A 42 -4.48 -7.10 -11.50
CA GLU A 42 -4.70 -8.13 -12.52
C GLU A 42 -3.44 -8.99 -12.65
N ASP A 43 -2.80 -9.37 -11.54
CA ASP A 43 -1.67 -10.28 -11.62
C ASP A 43 -1.99 -11.60 -10.92
N ASP A 44 -1.57 -12.68 -11.57
CA ASP A 44 -1.63 -14.04 -11.04
C ASP A 44 -0.53 -14.25 -9.98
N SER A 45 -0.01 -13.18 -9.37
CA SER A 45 1.14 -13.22 -8.45
C SER A 45 0.85 -14.06 -7.21
N GLY A 46 -0.42 -14.16 -6.82
CA GLY A 46 -0.82 -14.87 -5.61
C GLY A 46 -0.26 -14.24 -4.33
N GLU A 47 0.23 -13.00 -4.39
CA GLU A 47 0.69 -12.23 -3.24
C GLU A 47 -0.54 -11.73 -2.46
N TYR A 48 -0.85 -12.42 -1.35
CA TYR A 48 -1.99 -12.12 -0.48
C TYR A 48 -1.64 -11.15 0.65
N TYR A 49 -0.38 -10.69 0.75
CA TYR A 49 0.11 -9.87 1.86
C TYR A 49 0.84 -8.62 1.35
N TYR A 50 0.89 -7.57 2.17
CA TYR A 50 1.70 -6.38 1.90
C TYR A 50 3.12 -6.52 2.44
N ASP A 51 4.12 -6.11 1.67
CA ASP A 51 5.54 -6.31 2.02
C ASP A 51 6.01 -5.50 3.24
N ILE A 52 5.32 -4.42 3.61
CA ILE A 52 5.76 -3.54 4.71
C ILE A 52 5.27 -4.03 6.07
N CYS A 53 4.01 -4.43 6.17
CA CYS A 53 3.37 -4.78 7.43
C CYS A 53 2.94 -6.25 7.52
N GLU A 54 3.14 -7.02 6.45
CA GLU A 54 2.78 -8.44 6.36
C GLU A 54 1.30 -8.72 6.66
N GLU A 55 0.44 -7.70 6.45
CA GLU A 55 -1.00 -7.83 6.64
C GLU A 55 -1.68 -8.35 5.37
N GLU A 56 -2.76 -9.10 5.54
CA GLU A 56 -3.52 -9.67 4.43
C GLU A 56 -4.18 -8.56 3.61
N ARG A 57 -4.19 -8.75 2.29
CA ARG A 57 -4.73 -7.80 1.34
C ARG A 57 -6.25 -7.84 1.29
N ASP A 58 -6.88 -6.71 1.63
CA ASP A 58 -8.32 -6.53 1.38
C ASP A 58 -8.56 -6.15 -0.10
N PRO A 59 -9.26 -7.00 -0.89
CA PRO A 59 -9.58 -6.72 -2.30
C PRO A 59 -10.50 -5.50 -2.49
N LYS A 60 -11.11 -4.97 -1.42
CA LYS A 60 -11.98 -3.79 -1.46
C LYS A 60 -11.25 -2.50 -1.10
N GLN A 61 -9.95 -2.55 -0.78
CA GLN A 61 -9.16 -1.39 -0.40
C GLN A 61 -8.16 -1.00 -1.47
N TRP A 62 -7.95 0.31 -1.64
CA TRP A 62 -6.88 0.81 -2.49
C TRP A 62 -5.54 0.73 -1.74
N PHE A 63 -4.51 0.36 -2.48
CA PHE A 63 -3.14 0.17 -1.98
C PHE A 63 -2.15 0.81 -2.94
N TYR A 64 -0.90 0.91 -2.51
CA TYR A 64 0.21 1.38 -3.34
C TYR A 64 0.98 0.19 -3.87
N TYR A 65 1.37 0.24 -5.13
CA TYR A 65 2.15 -0.81 -5.76
C TYR A 65 3.31 -0.22 -6.54
N CYS A 66 4.50 -0.75 -6.30
CA CYS A 66 5.64 -0.49 -7.17
C CYS A 66 5.73 -1.59 -8.23
N LYS A 67 5.52 -1.19 -9.49
CA LYS A 67 5.60 -2.11 -10.63
C LYS A 67 7.03 -2.59 -10.90
N ASP A 68 8.02 -1.74 -10.68
CA ASP A 68 9.43 -2.07 -10.97
C ASP A 68 9.99 -3.12 -9.99
N CYS A 69 9.48 -3.15 -8.76
CA CYS A 69 9.90 -4.07 -7.72
C CYS A 69 8.91 -5.20 -7.41
N ASN A 70 7.74 -5.21 -8.05
CA ASN A 70 6.61 -6.07 -7.69
C ASN A 70 6.27 -5.98 -6.18
N PHE A 71 6.19 -4.77 -5.65
CA PHE A 71 6.13 -4.51 -4.20
C PHE A 71 4.76 -3.92 -3.82
N PRO A 72 3.80 -4.73 -3.34
CA PRO A 72 2.55 -4.24 -2.77
C PRO A 72 2.76 -3.64 -1.38
N ALA A 73 2.24 -2.44 -1.17
CA ALA A 73 2.28 -1.74 0.11
C ALA A 73 0.91 -1.18 0.50
N HIS A 74 0.57 -1.31 1.78
CA HIS A 74 -0.58 -0.64 2.35
C HIS A 74 -0.48 0.87 2.19
N ARG A 75 -1.63 1.52 1.95
CA ARG A 75 -1.73 2.98 1.87
C ARG A 75 -1.10 3.66 3.08
N ASP A 76 -1.46 3.19 4.26
CA ASP A 76 -1.09 3.84 5.52
C ASP A 76 0.39 3.62 5.89
N CYS A 77 0.99 2.54 5.37
CA CYS A 77 2.43 2.29 5.46
C CYS A 77 3.23 3.33 4.68
N ILE A 78 2.74 3.73 3.50
CA ILE A 78 3.42 4.67 2.61
C ILE A 78 3.16 6.13 3.01
N LEU A 79 1.92 6.46 3.38
CA LEU A 79 1.55 7.83 3.76
C LEU A 79 1.91 8.19 5.21
N GLY A 80 2.41 7.23 5.98
CA GLY A 80 2.94 7.47 7.32
C GLY A 80 1.89 7.56 8.44
N GLU A 81 0.62 7.27 8.16
CA GLU A 81 -0.44 7.26 9.18
C GLU A 81 -0.31 6.04 10.14
N ASN A 82 0.46 5.01 9.77
CA ASN A 82 0.77 3.85 10.61
C ASN A 82 2.28 3.63 10.83
N GLN A 83 3.05 4.71 11.05
CA GLN A 83 4.46 4.59 11.49
C GLN A 83 4.57 4.18 12.97
N MET A 84 3.47 4.00 13.70
CA MET A 84 3.46 3.60 15.12
C MET A 84 2.30 2.66 15.48
N SER A 85 2.40 1.40 15.04
CA SER A 85 2.01 0.28 15.91
C SER A 85 3.17 -0.72 15.96
N SER A 86 4.14 -0.41 16.82
CA SER A 86 4.97 -1.35 17.58
C SER A 86 5.55 -2.58 16.87
N ASN A 87 6.85 -2.43 16.55
CA ASN A 87 7.93 -3.37 16.87
C ASN A 87 7.94 -4.73 16.15
N THR A 88 8.77 -4.84 15.11
CA THR A 88 10.01 -5.63 15.22
C THR A 88 11.10 -4.97 14.37
N TYR A 89 11.98 -4.21 15.03
CA TYR A 89 13.36 -4.09 14.57
C TYR A 89 13.93 -5.52 14.62
N ASN A 90 14.28 -6.09 13.48
CA ASN A 90 15.41 -7.01 13.29
C ASN A 90 15.41 -7.46 11.83
N GLY A 91 16.47 -7.13 11.08
CA GLY A 91 16.59 -7.67 9.72
C GLY A 91 17.57 -7.02 8.77
N HIS A 92 18.24 -5.91 9.13
CA HIS A 92 19.53 -5.64 8.49
C HIS A 92 20.55 -6.64 9.06
N LEU A 93 20.64 -7.81 8.45
CA LEU A 93 21.86 -8.60 8.44
C LEU A 93 22.28 -8.81 6.99
N LEU A 94 22.97 -7.78 6.49
CA LEU A 94 24.11 -8.00 5.63
C LEU A 94 25.05 -9.00 6.33
N GLY A 95 25.23 -10.17 5.72
CA GLY A 95 26.38 -11.05 5.90
C GLY A 95 26.65 -11.63 7.28
N ILE A 96 26.44 -12.93 7.42
CA ILE A 96 27.52 -13.79 7.90
C ILE A 96 27.48 -15.12 7.12
N ALA A 97 28.52 -15.31 6.32
CA ALA A 97 28.97 -16.62 5.92
C ALA A 97 29.28 -17.45 7.17
N THR A 98 28.98 -18.75 7.14
CA THR A 98 29.99 -19.81 7.33
C THR A 98 29.38 -21.19 7.09
N ASN A 99 30.02 -21.91 6.15
CA ASN A 99 30.06 -23.36 5.87
C ASN A 99 28.78 -24.11 5.55
#